data_AF-A0A1M2VYI5-F1
#
_entry.id   AF-A0A1M2VYI5-F1
#
_cell.length_a   1.000
_cell.length_b   1.000
_cell.length_c   1.000
_cell.angle_alpha   90.00
_cell.angle_beta   90.00
_cell.angle_gamma   90.00
#
_symmetry.space_group_name_H-M   'P 1'
#
loop_
_entity.id
_entity.type
_entity.pdbx_description
1 polymer ?
#
loop_
_entity_poly.entity_id
_entity_poly.type
_entity_poly.pdbx_seq_one_letter_code
_entity_poly.pdbx_strand_id
1 'polypeptide(L)'
;MSSATSQTPHIPDDFIVDVHDLAAIILDAHARTEPLFPHAQLVEINHGDAPLTTFPEQFFHSSWHESAVLARKRVAYVLQTDSAAQERVTVDSFAGPEGVKTAAGPRELNRRGLEDVYWRCKDYNNGYLLAYVAQRVFDSLPSTAKLRARTSTKHEVLCKPSEVAVAEIDIRPKEACLILVKEPRPDLGPSKVDMAQHLSGFSDSVPWVFLLLGEATSTDMEADSRVVFDLVLPQIGGRGGGSEPFALERAIVYHEKVLAKVADEFERYDLSGKIRIAEEDIRRPGKALVALVLDRIARIAVGQDHFCRYCGKDGVETRCSKCKKAFFCSSCQALGWKYHKVWCE
;
A
#
# COMPACT_ATOMS: atom_id res chain seq x y z
N MET A 1 36.12 -5.50 -8.81
CA MET A 1 34.96 -5.08 -8.00
C MET A 1 34.79 -6.09 -6.88
N SER A 2 35.20 -5.77 -5.66
CA SER A 2 35.06 -6.67 -4.52
C SER A 2 33.58 -6.89 -4.22
N SER A 3 33.12 -8.12 -4.31
CA SER A 3 31.81 -8.55 -3.83
C SER A 3 31.79 -8.34 -2.32
N ALA A 4 31.28 -7.19 -1.86
CA ALA A 4 30.96 -6.99 -0.46
C ALA A 4 29.94 -8.06 -0.08
N THR A 5 30.38 -9.06 0.68
CA THR A 5 29.50 -10.04 1.33
C THR A 5 28.60 -9.25 2.28
N SER A 6 27.39 -8.93 1.80
CA SER A 6 26.35 -8.31 2.62
C SER A 6 26.07 -9.25 3.79
N GLN A 7 26.63 -8.92 4.95
CA GLN A 7 26.29 -9.61 6.19
C GLN A 7 24.82 -9.34 6.46
N THR A 8 24.04 -10.41 6.59
CA THR A 8 22.66 -10.31 7.06
C THR A 8 22.66 -9.61 8.42
N PRO A 9 21.87 -8.54 8.61
CA PRO A 9 21.89 -7.78 9.84
C PRO A 9 21.39 -8.66 11.00
N HIS A 10 22.02 -8.52 12.17
CA HIS A 10 21.71 -9.35 13.34
C HIS A 10 20.42 -8.88 14.02
N ILE A 11 19.41 -9.75 14.04
CA ILE A 11 18.14 -9.55 14.76
C ILE A 11 18.13 -10.50 15.97
N PRO A 12 17.86 -10.03 17.20
CA PRO A 12 17.80 -10.89 18.38
C PRO A 12 16.79 -12.03 18.23
N ASP A 13 17.12 -13.19 18.79
CA ASP A 13 16.32 -14.41 18.69
C ASP A 13 14.90 -14.27 19.26
N ASP A 14 14.73 -13.48 20.31
CA ASP A 14 13.46 -13.24 21.00
C ASP A 14 12.77 -11.93 20.56
N PHE A 15 13.23 -11.33 19.47
CA PHE A 15 12.70 -10.05 19.01
C PHE A 15 11.21 -10.15 18.65
N ILE A 16 10.44 -9.16 19.11
CA ILE A 16 9.01 -9.03 18.80
C ILE A 16 8.85 -7.96 17.72
N VAL A 17 8.48 -8.40 16.51
CA VAL A 17 8.15 -7.50 15.41
C VAL A 17 6.68 -7.12 15.52
N ASP A 18 6.40 -5.84 15.70
CA ASP A 18 5.04 -5.32 15.58
C ASP A 18 4.65 -5.23 14.10
N VAL A 19 3.58 -5.92 13.70
CA VAL A 19 3.22 -6.04 12.29
C VAL A 19 2.63 -4.74 11.73
N HIS A 20 2.00 -3.91 12.57
CA HIS A 20 1.52 -2.59 12.14
C HIS A 20 2.69 -1.68 11.78
N ASP A 21 3.71 -1.68 12.63
CA ASP A 21 4.94 -0.93 12.41
C ASP A 21 5.69 -1.44 11.17
N LEU A 22 5.74 -2.76 10.99
CA LEU A 22 6.31 -3.38 9.80
C LEU A 22 5.59 -2.93 8.52
N ALA A 23 4.26 -2.87 8.53
CA ALA A 23 3.49 -2.40 7.39
C ALA A 23 3.89 -0.98 6.98
N ALA A 24 3.99 -0.07 7.96
CA ALA A 24 4.43 1.29 7.72
C ALA A 24 5.85 1.35 7.14
N ILE A 25 6.78 0.52 7.63
CA ILE A 25 8.16 0.42 7.12
C ILE A 25 8.18 -0.12 5.68
N ILE A 26 7.42 -1.18 5.39
CA ILE A 26 7.34 -1.76 4.04
C ILE A 26 6.81 -0.73 3.06
N LEU A 27 5.72 -0.03 3.41
CA LEU A 27 5.12 0.98 2.55
C LEU A 27 6.05 2.18 2.34
N ASP A 28 6.72 2.68 3.37
CA ASP A 28 7.73 3.75 3.21
C ASP A 28 8.87 3.34 2.26
N ALA A 29 9.40 2.14 2.45
CA ALA A 29 10.47 1.63 1.59
C ALA A 29 9.98 1.38 0.16
N HIS A 30 8.74 0.92 -0.01
CA HIS A 30 8.08 0.78 -1.31
C HIS A 30 7.95 2.14 -1.99
N ALA A 31 7.36 3.14 -1.36
CA ALA A 31 7.21 4.49 -1.91
C ALA A 31 8.54 5.10 -2.41
N ARG A 32 9.64 4.82 -1.70
CA ARG A 32 10.99 5.28 -2.06
C ARG A 32 11.64 4.51 -3.21
N THR A 33 11.17 3.30 -3.51
CA THR A 33 11.79 2.40 -4.51
C THR A 33 10.91 2.05 -5.70
N GLU A 34 9.60 2.27 -5.58
CA GLU A 34 8.56 2.04 -6.59
C GLU A 34 8.98 2.64 -7.95
N PRO A 35 9.09 1.84 -9.03
CA PRO A 35 9.75 2.26 -10.26
C PRO A 35 8.85 2.90 -11.32
N LEU A 36 7.53 2.71 -11.25
CA LEU A 36 6.55 3.08 -12.27
C LEU A 36 6.20 4.57 -12.21
N PHE A 37 6.03 5.14 -11.03
CA PHE A 37 5.62 6.54 -10.86
C PHE A 37 6.59 7.36 -9.99
N PRO A 38 7.92 7.26 -10.14
CA PRO A 38 8.87 7.86 -9.20
C PRO A 38 8.77 9.38 -9.14
N HIS A 39 8.43 10.03 -10.27
CA HIS A 39 8.42 11.48 -10.43
C HIS A 39 7.06 12.01 -10.94
N ALA A 40 6.03 11.17 -10.95
CA ALA A 40 4.74 11.53 -11.53
C ALA A 40 3.86 12.27 -10.50
N GLN A 41 3.40 13.47 -10.85
CA GLN A 41 2.53 14.30 -10.01
C GLN A 41 1.07 14.25 -10.50
N LEU A 42 0.13 14.19 -9.57
CA LEU A 42 -1.29 14.25 -9.83
C LEU A 42 -1.72 15.64 -10.30
N VAL A 43 -2.34 15.71 -11.48
CA VAL A 43 -2.82 16.97 -12.07
C VAL A 43 -4.34 17.01 -12.24
N GLU A 44 -5.00 15.86 -12.34
CA GLU A 44 -6.47 15.80 -12.49
C GLU A 44 -7.03 14.50 -11.92
N ILE A 45 -8.21 14.60 -11.31
CA ILE A 45 -9.06 13.48 -10.90
C ILE A 45 -10.39 13.59 -11.63
N ASN A 46 -10.85 12.49 -12.21
CA ASN A 46 -12.12 12.40 -12.91
C ASN A 46 -12.91 11.18 -12.47
N HIS A 47 -14.17 11.36 -12.07
CA HIS A 47 -15.03 10.28 -11.58
C HIS A 47 -15.98 9.73 -12.67
N GLY A 48 -15.71 10.05 -13.93
CA GLY A 48 -16.50 9.65 -15.09
C GLY A 48 -17.83 10.41 -15.24
N ASP A 49 -17.99 11.52 -14.52
CA ASP A 49 -19.17 12.38 -14.45
C ASP A 49 -19.06 13.66 -15.30
N ALA A 50 -17.85 13.99 -15.76
CA ALA A 50 -17.58 15.11 -16.66
C ALA A 50 -16.43 14.77 -17.61
N PRO A 51 -16.29 15.48 -18.75
CA PRO A 51 -15.10 15.38 -19.58
C PRO A 51 -13.83 15.83 -18.84
N LEU A 52 -12.69 15.25 -19.20
CA LEU A 52 -11.41 15.78 -18.73
C LEU A 52 -11.13 17.17 -19.26
N THR A 53 -10.39 17.91 -18.44
CA THR A 53 -9.86 19.24 -18.76
C THR A 53 -8.43 19.17 -19.30
N THR A 54 -7.66 18.12 -18.99
CA THR A 54 -6.27 17.99 -19.42
C THR A 54 -6.12 17.44 -20.84
N PHE A 55 -7.03 16.59 -21.32
CA PHE A 55 -7.03 16.05 -22.69
C PHE A 55 -8.42 15.56 -23.14
N PRO A 56 -8.67 15.47 -24.46
CA PRO A 56 -9.89 14.87 -25.00
C PRO A 56 -10.10 13.41 -24.56
N GLU A 57 -11.34 13.00 -24.30
CA GLU A 57 -11.66 11.63 -23.83
C GLU A 57 -11.30 10.51 -24.83
N GLN A 58 -11.12 10.84 -26.10
CA GLN A 58 -10.72 9.89 -27.14
C GLN A 58 -9.35 9.23 -26.90
N PHE A 59 -8.55 9.78 -25.97
CA PHE A 59 -7.26 9.20 -25.58
C PHE A 59 -7.38 8.10 -24.53
N PHE A 60 -8.56 7.90 -23.92
CA PHE A 60 -8.76 6.84 -22.95
C PHE A 60 -8.77 5.47 -23.62
N HIS A 61 -8.32 4.46 -22.89
CA HIS A 61 -8.50 3.07 -23.25
C HIS A 61 -9.98 2.78 -23.57
N SER A 62 -10.25 1.97 -24.58
CA SER A 62 -11.63 1.67 -25.03
C SER A 62 -12.53 1.18 -23.89
N SER A 63 -11.96 0.39 -22.97
CA SER A 63 -12.66 -0.13 -21.80
C SER A 63 -13.14 0.92 -20.81
N TRP A 64 -12.61 2.16 -20.86
CA TRP A 64 -13.21 3.26 -20.13
C TRP A 64 -14.65 3.51 -20.58
N HIS A 65 -14.94 3.35 -21.87
CA HIS A 65 -16.22 3.67 -22.48
C HIS A 65 -17.18 2.47 -22.58
N GLU A 66 -16.77 1.29 -22.11
CA GLU A 66 -17.61 0.08 -22.14
C GLU A 66 -18.82 0.20 -21.20
N SER A 67 -19.98 -0.28 -21.64
CA SER A 67 -21.25 -0.17 -20.91
C SER A 67 -21.23 -0.87 -19.55
N ALA A 68 -20.53 -2.02 -19.45
CA ALA A 68 -20.37 -2.75 -18.19
C ALA A 68 -19.59 -1.94 -17.14
N VAL A 69 -18.64 -1.12 -17.59
CA VAL A 69 -17.84 -0.23 -16.74
C VAL A 69 -18.63 1.03 -16.39
N LEU A 70 -19.40 1.56 -17.35
CA LEU A 70 -20.31 2.69 -17.14
C LEU A 70 -21.38 2.42 -16.08
N ALA A 71 -21.79 1.16 -15.90
CA ALA A 71 -22.73 0.75 -14.87
C ALA A 71 -22.12 0.75 -13.44
N ARG A 72 -20.80 0.95 -13.32
CA ARG A 72 -20.04 0.91 -12.06
C ARG A 72 -19.42 2.26 -11.77
N LYS A 73 -18.98 2.44 -10.51
CA LYS A 73 -18.12 3.59 -10.18
C LYS A 73 -16.79 3.42 -10.91
N ARG A 74 -16.24 4.53 -11.38
CA ARG A 74 -14.93 4.57 -12.00
C ARG A 74 -14.22 5.87 -11.65
N VAL A 75 -12.91 5.83 -11.66
CA VAL A 75 -12.06 7.00 -11.44
C VAL A 75 -10.87 6.95 -12.39
N ALA A 76 -10.49 8.11 -12.90
CA ALA A 76 -9.26 8.32 -13.63
C ALA A 76 -8.37 9.30 -12.88
N TYR A 77 -7.10 8.93 -12.71
CA TYR A 77 -6.04 9.79 -12.20
C TYR A 77 -5.11 10.16 -13.34
N VAL A 78 -4.99 11.45 -13.62
CA VAL A 78 -4.02 11.95 -14.58
C VAL A 78 -2.77 12.36 -13.82
N LEU A 79 -1.66 11.69 -14.15
CA LEU A 79 -0.34 11.99 -13.63
C LEU A 79 0.51 12.66 -14.72
N GLN A 80 1.32 13.62 -14.33
CA GLN A 80 2.31 14.26 -15.20
C GLN A 80 3.70 13.98 -14.67
N THR A 81 4.55 13.42 -15.52
CA THR A 81 5.96 13.19 -15.21
C THR A 81 6.79 14.38 -15.67
N ASP A 82 7.70 14.83 -14.81
CA ASP A 82 8.78 15.74 -15.18
C ASP A 82 10.10 14.96 -15.18
N SER A 83 10.62 14.66 -16.36
CA SER A 83 11.88 13.92 -16.52
C SER A 83 13.11 14.70 -16.07
N ALA A 84 12.99 16.01 -15.81
CA ALA A 84 14.03 16.81 -15.18
C ALA A 84 13.98 16.73 -13.64
N ALA A 85 12.90 16.21 -13.05
CA ALA A 85 12.78 16.12 -11.60
C ALA A 85 13.78 15.10 -11.04
N GLN A 86 14.68 15.58 -10.18
CA GLN A 86 15.67 14.73 -9.52
C GLN A 86 15.08 14.01 -8.31
N GLU A 87 14.11 14.64 -7.65
CA GLU A 87 13.50 14.13 -6.44
C GLU A 87 12.28 13.27 -6.76
N ARG A 88 12.13 12.18 -6.00
CA ARG A 88 10.94 11.34 -6.06
C ARG A 88 9.75 12.04 -5.40
N VAL A 89 8.56 11.82 -5.95
CA VAL A 89 7.32 12.33 -5.35
C VAL A 89 7.02 11.63 -4.03
N THR A 90 6.72 12.42 -3.02
CA THR A 90 6.17 11.99 -1.73
C THR A 90 4.69 12.33 -1.70
N VAL A 91 3.94 11.88 -0.69
CA VAL A 91 2.54 12.28 -0.54
C VAL A 91 2.40 13.82 -0.47
N ASP A 92 3.37 14.54 0.11
CA ASP A 92 3.34 16.00 0.23
C ASP A 92 3.63 16.73 -1.09
N SER A 93 4.37 16.10 -2.01
CA SER A 93 4.72 16.67 -3.32
C SER A 93 3.97 16.01 -4.49
N PHE A 94 3.00 15.14 -4.19
CA PHE A 94 2.28 14.38 -5.20
C PHE A 94 1.28 15.23 -5.98
N ALA A 95 0.62 16.19 -5.34
CA ALA A 95 -0.20 17.15 -6.09
C ALA A 95 0.70 18.05 -6.94
N GLY A 96 0.31 18.27 -8.20
CA GLY A 96 1.01 19.19 -9.09
C GLY A 96 1.03 20.62 -8.54
N PRO A 97 2.02 21.44 -8.91
CA PRO A 97 2.19 22.79 -8.38
C PRO A 97 1.03 23.73 -8.75
N GLU A 98 0.30 23.45 -9.83
CA GLU A 98 -0.90 24.18 -10.26
C GLU A 98 -2.19 23.73 -9.53
N GLY A 99 -2.07 22.79 -8.59
CA GLY A 99 -3.19 22.12 -7.94
C GLY A 99 -3.75 20.94 -8.75
N VAL A 100 -4.79 20.31 -8.20
CA VAL A 100 -5.44 19.15 -8.81
C VAL A 100 -6.79 19.59 -9.39
N LYS A 101 -6.98 19.35 -10.69
CA LYS A 101 -8.24 19.64 -11.38
C LYS A 101 -9.28 18.57 -11.05
N THR A 102 -10.52 19.01 -10.85
CA THR A 102 -11.69 18.14 -10.68
C THR A 102 -12.87 18.71 -11.48
N ALA A 103 -13.92 17.92 -11.70
CA ALA A 103 -15.14 18.38 -12.39
C ALA A 103 -15.78 19.62 -11.73
N ALA A 104 -15.64 19.76 -10.41
CA ALA A 104 -16.14 20.92 -9.65
C ALA A 104 -15.21 22.14 -9.68
N GLY A 105 -14.17 22.12 -10.52
CA GLY A 105 -13.10 23.10 -10.58
C GLY A 105 -11.84 22.67 -9.80
N PRO A 106 -10.82 23.53 -9.72
CA PRO A 106 -9.62 23.27 -8.93
C PRO A 106 -10.02 23.10 -7.45
N ARG A 107 -9.70 21.95 -6.88
CA ARG A 107 -9.99 21.66 -5.47
C ARG A 107 -8.71 21.23 -4.77
N GLU A 108 -8.44 21.86 -3.63
CA GLU A 108 -7.39 21.36 -2.75
C GLU A 108 -7.87 20.06 -2.10
N LEU A 109 -7.18 18.96 -2.41
CA LEU A 109 -7.39 17.70 -1.71
C LEU A 109 -6.87 17.87 -0.29
N ASN A 110 -7.68 17.48 0.70
CA ASN A 110 -7.14 17.36 2.05
C ASN A 110 -6.05 16.26 2.06
N ARG A 111 -5.18 16.30 3.07
CA ARG A 111 -4.05 15.35 3.19
C ARG A 111 -4.48 13.90 3.01
N ARG A 112 -5.60 13.50 3.60
CA ARG A 112 -6.10 12.12 3.53
C ARG A 112 -6.50 11.72 2.11
N GLY A 113 -7.23 12.59 1.41
CA GLY A 113 -7.64 12.34 0.03
C GLY A 113 -6.44 12.29 -0.92
N LEU A 114 -5.42 13.13 -0.70
CA LEU A 114 -4.18 13.06 -1.48
C LEU A 114 -3.43 11.74 -1.22
N GLU A 115 -3.39 11.29 0.03
CA GLU A 115 -2.81 10.01 0.41
C GLU A 115 -3.56 8.81 -0.20
N ASP A 116 -4.91 8.86 -0.26
CA ASP A 116 -5.72 7.84 -0.92
C ASP A 116 -5.31 7.66 -2.38
N VAL A 117 -5.18 8.76 -3.12
CA VAL A 117 -4.77 8.71 -4.53
C VAL A 117 -3.32 8.29 -4.66
N TYR A 118 -2.43 8.78 -3.78
CA TYR A 118 -1.02 8.43 -3.79
C TYR A 118 -0.82 6.91 -3.69
N TRP A 119 -1.39 6.27 -2.67
CA TRP A 119 -1.21 4.82 -2.48
C TRP A 119 -1.93 4.02 -3.53
N ARG A 120 -3.09 4.46 -4.02
CA ARG A 120 -3.74 3.79 -5.13
C ARG A 120 -2.90 3.74 -6.40
N CYS A 121 -2.17 4.83 -6.69
CA CYS A 121 -1.20 4.85 -7.79
C CYS A 121 0.04 4.01 -7.46
N LYS A 122 0.64 4.19 -6.28
CA LYS A 122 1.89 3.52 -5.90
C LYS A 122 1.76 2.01 -5.75
N ASP A 123 0.59 1.53 -5.34
CA ASP A 123 0.34 0.10 -5.12
C ASP A 123 -0.23 -0.58 -6.37
N TYR A 124 -0.40 0.16 -7.48
CA TYR A 124 -0.91 -0.40 -8.73
C TYR A 124 -0.13 -1.65 -9.15
N ASN A 125 -0.84 -2.78 -9.20
CA ASN A 125 -0.29 -4.08 -9.60
C ASN A 125 0.89 -4.57 -8.73
N ASN A 126 0.98 -4.10 -7.48
CA ASN A 126 2.05 -4.48 -6.54
C ASN A 126 1.59 -5.47 -5.45
N GLY A 127 0.35 -5.99 -5.52
CA GLY A 127 -0.22 -6.94 -4.55
C GLY A 127 0.69 -8.11 -4.21
N TYR A 128 1.04 -8.93 -5.21
CA TYR A 128 1.95 -10.06 -5.03
C TYR A 128 3.36 -9.65 -4.60
N LEU A 129 3.87 -8.51 -5.08
CA LEU A 129 5.19 -8.01 -4.70
C LEU A 129 5.24 -7.66 -3.20
N LEU A 130 4.26 -6.91 -2.70
CA LEU A 130 4.23 -6.46 -1.31
C LEU A 130 3.91 -7.61 -0.34
N ALA A 131 3.01 -8.53 -0.71
CA ALA A 131 2.79 -9.75 0.05
C ALA A 131 4.05 -10.64 0.08
N TYR A 132 4.76 -10.78 -1.05
CA TYR A 132 6.05 -11.47 -1.12
C TYR A 132 7.08 -10.81 -0.20
N VAL A 133 7.21 -9.49 -0.21
CA VAL A 133 8.16 -8.76 0.65
C VAL A 133 7.88 -9.04 2.12
N ALA A 134 6.63 -8.90 2.56
CA ALA A 134 6.24 -9.20 3.93
C ALA A 134 6.56 -10.66 4.31
N GLN A 135 6.17 -11.62 3.47
CA GLN A 135 6.47 -13.04 3.67
C GLN A 135 7.98 -13.30 3.80
N ARG A 136 8.80 -12.69 2.93
CA ARG A 136 10.27 -12.86 2.94
C ARG A 136 10.92 -12.24 4.16
N VAL A 137 10.40 -11.12 4.66
CA VAL A 137 10.83 -10.54 5.93
C VAL A 137 10.55 -11.52 7.05
N PHE A 138 9.33 -12.06 7.14
CA PHE A 138 8.98 -13.07 8.15
C PHE A 138 9.87 -14.31 8.08
N ASP A 139 10.08 -14.85 6.87
CA ASP A 139 10.95 -16.01 6.63
C ASP A 139 12.42 -15.76 7.03
N SER A 140 12.83 -14.50 7.15
CA SER A 140 14.20 -14.09 7.49
C SER A 140 14.39 -13.77 8.97
N LEU A 141 13.32 -13.76 9.77
CA LEU A 141 13.40 -13.60 11.21
C LEU A 141 13.88 -14.89 11.88
N PRO A 142 14.54 -14.81 13.06
CA PRO A 142 14.81 -15.99 13.87
C PRO A 142 13.54 -16.81 14.14
N SER A 143 13.66 -18.14 14.16
CA SER A 143 12.50 -19.03 14.38
C SER A 143 11.82 -18.84 15.74
N THR A 144 12.54 -18.29 16.71
CA THR A 144 12.08 -17.96 18.07
C THR A 144 11.47 -16.55 18.17
N ALA A 145 11.66 -15.71 17.15
CA ALA A 145 11.08 -14.38 17.11
C ALA A 145 9.55 -14.46 17.11
N LYS A 146 8.89 -13.35 17.44
CA LYS A 146 7.43 -13.28 17.47
C LYS A 146 6.94 -12.15 16.60
N LEU A 147 5.81 -12.41 15.93
CA LEU A 147 5.03 -11.41 15.23
C LEU A 147 3.86 -11.01 16.13
N ARG A 148 3.77 -9.72 16.47
CA ARG A 148 2.65 -9.16 17.21
C ARG A 148 1.75 -8.41 16.25
N ALA A 149 0.57 -8.96 15.99
CA ALA A 149 -0.46 -8.36 15.17
C ALA A 149 -1.53 -7.73 16.07
N ARG A 150 -1.66 -6.40 16.01
CA ARG A 150 -2.64 -5.63 16.79
C ARG A 150 -3.60 -4.95 15.83
N THR A 151 -4.89 -5.16 16.06
CA THR A 151 -5.95 -4.63 15.19
C THR A 151 -6.51 -3.31 15.71
N SER A 152 -7.24 -2.59 14.87
CA SER A 152 -7.94 -1.37 15.27
C SER A 152 -9.12 -1.64 16.24
N THR A 153 -9.56 -2.89 16.35
CA THR A 153 -10.65 -3.34 17.23
C THR A 153 -10.18 -3.91 18.57
N LYS A 154 -8.93 -3.65 18.98
CA LYS A 154 -8.34 -4.13 20.24
C LYS A 154 -8.20 -5.66 20.33
N HIS A 155 -8.09 -6.34 19.19
CA HIS A 155 -7.69 -7.74 19.11
C HIS A 155 -6.18 -7.84 18.89
N GLU A 156 -5.53 -8.78 19.57
CA GLU A 156 -4.10 -9.05 19.46
C GLU A 156 -3.86 -10.54 19.20
N VAL A 157 -2.90 -10.83 18.32
CA VAL A 157 -2.32 -12.16 18.14
C VAL A 157 -0.80 -12.04 18.27
N LEU A 158 -0.21 -12.96 19.02
CA LEU A 158 1.23 -13.18 19.07
C LEU A 158 1.54 -14.55 18.47
N CYS A 159 2.26 -14.59 17.36
CA CYS A 159 2.51 -15.83 16.60
C CYS A 159 3.98 -15.96 16.19
N LYS A 160 4.39 -17.16 15.79
CA LYS A 160 5.71 -17.39 15.18
C LYS A 160 5.71 -16.97 13.71
N PRO A 161 6.87 -16.61 13.12
CA PRO A 161 6.97 -16.37 11.68
C PRO A 161 6.51 -17.57 10.82
N SER A 162 6.67 -18.80 11.32
CA SER A 162 6.20 -20.02 10.65
C SER A 162 4.68 -20.21 10.64
N GLU A 163 3.95 -19.45 11.47
CA GLU A 163 2.48 -19.49 11.59
C GLU A 163 1.82 -18.44 10.67
N VAL A 164 2.55 -17.95 9.67
CA VAL A 164 2.01 -17.07 8.61
C VAL A 164 1.69 -17.87 7.37
N ALA A 165 0.45 -17.75 6.90
CA ALA A 165 -0.02 -18.33 5.65
C ALA A 165 -0.30 -17.25 4.60
N VAL A 166 -0.23 -17.64 3.33
CA VAL A 166 -0.68 -16.80 2.20
C VAL A 166 -2.10 -17.23 1.87
N ALA A 167 -2.97 -16.25 1.61
CA ALA A 167 -4.32 -16.48 1.16
C ALA A 167 -4.60 -15.67 -0.10
N GLU A 168 -5.37 -16.27 -1.00
CA GLU A 168 -5.76 -15.68 -2.28
C GLU A 168 -7.27 -15.81 -2.46
N ILE A 169 -7.90 -14.77 -2.98
CA ILE A 169 -9.33 -14.75 -3.24
C ILE A 169 -9.61 -13.95 -4.51
N ASP A 170 -10.57 -14.39 -5.28
CA ASP A 170 -11.07 -13.63 -6.42
C ASP A 170 -12.05 -12.56 -5.96
N ILE A 171 -11.77 -11.32 -6.35
CA ILE A 171 -12.61 -10.16 -6.01
C ILE A 171 -13.02 -9.39 -7.27
N ARG A 172 -14.11 -8.64 -7.14
CA ARG A 172 -14.49 -7.58 -8.07
C ARG A 172 -14.44 -6.23 -7.36
N PRO A 173 -13.47 -5.35 -7.66
CA PRO A 173 -13.43 -4.02 -7.07
C PRO A 173 -14.71 -3.23 -7.35
N LYS A 174 -15.25 -2.49 -6.40
CA LYS A 174 -16.49 -1.71 -6.58
C LYS A 174 -16.28 -0.46 -7.44
N GLU A 175 -15.03 -0.06 -7.65
CA GLU A 175 -14.65 1.07 -8.47
C GLU A 175 -13.49 0.71 -9.40
N ALA A 176 -13.68 0.89 -10.71
CA ALA A 176 -12.62 0.74 -11.70
C ALA A 176 -11.68 1.96 -11.67
N CYS A 177 -10.38 1.75 -11.87
CA CYS A 177 -9.37 2.80 -11.76
C CYS A 177 -8.47 2.83 -12.99
N LEU A 178 -8.47 3.96 -13.70
CA LEU A 178 -7.53 4.27 -14.76
C LEU A 178 -6.46 5.22 -14.22
N ILE A 179 -5.19 4.88 -14.36
CA ILE A 179 -4.08 5.81 -14.14
C ILE A 179 -3.49 6.13 -15.51
N LEU A 180 -3.51 7.40 -15.87
CA LEU A 180 -2.94 7.89 -17.12
C LEU A 180 -1.73 8.75 -16.80
N VAL A 181 -0.56 8.31 -17.26
CA VAL A 181 0.69 9.05 -17.11
C VAL A 181 0.98 9.75 -18.41
N LYS A 182 1.24 11.06 -18.34
CA LYS A 182 1.71 11.85 -19.47
C LYS A 182 3.08 12.45 -19.20
N GLU A 183 3.88 12.55 -20.25
CA GLU A 183 5.19 13.22 -20.23
C GLU A 183 5.24 14.22 -21.39
N PRO A 184 5.41 15.53 -21.14
CA PRO A 184 5.57 16.52 -22.20
C PRO A 184 6.80 16.24 -23.09
N ARG A 185 6.61 16.32 -24.41
CA ARG A 185 7.66 16.12 -25.43
C ARG A 185 7.88 17.38 -26.27
N PRO A 186 8.41 18.47 -25.66
CA PRO A 186 8.60 19.75 -26.35
C PRO A 186 9.56 19.64 -27.54
N ASP A 187 10.44 18.62 -27.55
CA ASP A 187 11.31 18.28 -28.67
C ASP A 187 10.54 17.83 -29.92
N LEU A 188 9.34 17.27 -29.76
CA LEU A 188 8.45 16.86 -30.85
C LEU A 188 7.37 17.91 -31.17
N GLY A 189 7.27 18.96 -30.35
CA GLY A 189 6.34 20.08 -30.52
C GLY A 189 5.59 20.45 -29.22
N PRO A 190 4.97 21.64 -29.17
CA PRO A 190 4.42 22.21 -27.93
C PRO A 190 3.20 21.45 -27.37
N SER A 191 2.57 20.61 -28.17
CA SER A 191 1.38 19.81 -27.79
C SER A 191 1.64 18.30 -27.78
N LYS A 192 2.88 17.87 -28.01
CA LYS A 192 3.23 16.44 -28.02
C LYS A 192 3.48 15.96 -26.60
N VAL A 193 2.94 14.78 -26.30
CA VAL A 193 3.12 14.09 -25.03
C VAL A 193 3.31 12.60 -25.30
N ASP A 194 4.18 11.96 -24.52
CA ASP A 194 4.15 10.50 -24.37
C ASP A 194 3.07 10.14 -23.34
N MET A 195 2.43 8.98 -23.53
CA MET A 195 1.30 8.56 -22.70
C MET A 195 1.35 7.07 -22.40
N ALA A 196 1.16 6.73 -21.13
CA ALA A 196 0.94 5.36 -20.66
C ALA A 196 -0.38 5.27 -19.89
N GLN A 197 -1.05 4.12 -19.98
CA GLN A 197 -2.32 3.86 -19.31
C GLN A 197 -2.25 2.55 -18.52
N HIS A 198 -2.80 2.59 -17.31
CA HIS A 198 -2.78 1.49 -16.35
C HIS A 198 -4.20 1.29 -15.82
N LEU A 199 -4.72 0.07 -15.95
CA LEU A 199 -6.13 -0.25 -15.68
C LEU A 199 -6.25 -1.25 -14.51
N SER A 200 -7.09 -0.94 -13.53
CA SER A 200 -7.41 -1.82 -12.41
C SER A 200 -8.92 -1.92 -12.23
N GLY A 201 -9.45 -3.13 -12.00
CA GLY A 201 -10.88 -3.36 -11.74
C GLY A 201 -11.81 -3.27 -12.96
N PHE A 202 -11.25 -3.32 -14.18
CA PHE A 202 -12.02 -3.36 -15.44
C PHE A 202 -12.40 -4.78 -15.87
N SER A 203 -11.75 -5.82 -15.34
CA SER A 203 -12.14 -7.21 -15.51
C SER A 203 -13.29 -7.59 -14.56
N ASP A 204 -13.92 -8.72 -14.83
CA ASP A 204 -14.97 -9.28 -13.97
C ASP A 204 -14.43 -9.71 -12.60
N SER A 205 -13.23 -10.29 -12.58
CA SER A 205 -12.52 -10.74 -11.38
C SER A 205 -11.04 -10.35 -11.44
N VAL A 206 -10.43 -10.14 -10.27
CA VAL A 206 -8.98 -10.02 -10.08
C VAL A 206 -8.56 -10.86 -8.88
N PRO A 207 -7.44 -11.60 -8.97
CA PRO A 207 -6.89 -12.31 -7.82
C PRO A 207 -6.40 -11.30 -6.79
N TRP A 208 -6.73 -11.54 -5.53
CA TRP A 208 -6.40 -10.69 -4.40
C TRP A 208 -5.65 -11.48 -3.34
N VAL A 209 -4.42 -11.05 -3.06
CA VAL A 209 -3.50 -11.76 -2.17
C VAL A 209 -3.31 -11.01 -0.85
N PHE A 210 -3.35 -11.74 0.26
CA PHE A 210 -3.09 -11.22 1.60
C PHE A 210 -2.42 -12.29 2.47
N LEU A 211 -1.93 -11.88 3.63
CA LEU A 211 -1.31 -12.80 4.60
C LEU A 211 -2.24 -13.03 5.79
N LEU A 212 -2.26 -14.26 6.31
CA LEU A 212 -2.96 -14.64 7.52
C LEU A 212 -1.95 -14.89 8.64
N LEU A 213 -2.08 -14.17 9.74
CA LEU A 213 -1.18 -14.20 10.89
C LEU A 213 -1.79 -15.02 12.03
N GLY A 214 -1.12 -16.10 12.41
CA GLY A 214 -1.49 -16.96 13.53
C GLY A 214 -1.94 -18.35 13.10
N GLU A 215 -2.02 -19.26 14.07
CA GLU A 215 -2.52 -20.62 13.85
C GLU A 215 -4.02 -20.60 13.56
N ALA A 216 -4.45 -21.43 12.60
CA ALA A 216 -5.87 -21.62 12.33
C ALA A 216 -6.52 -22.36 13.50
N THR A 217 -7.43 -21.71 14.21
CA THR A 217 -8.16 -22.29 15.34
C THR A 217 -9.51 -22.88 14.94
N SER A 218 -10.06 -22.44 13.80
CA SER A 218 -11.37 -22.85 13.32
C SER A 218 -11.46 -22.68 11.80
N THR A 219 -12.32 -23.49 11.16
CA THR A 219 -12.78 -23.25 9.78
C THR A 219 -13.91 -22.23 9.70
N ASP A 220 -14.56 -21.95 10.84
CA ASP A 220 -15.53 -20.88 10.98
C ASP A 220 -14.79 -19.55 11.20
N MET A 221 -15.03 -18.60 10.29
CA MET A 221 -14.38 -17.29 10.27
C MET A 221 -14.71 -16.45 11.50
N GLU A 222 -15.88 -16.64 12.13
CA GLU A 222 -16.24 -15.90 13.35
C GLU A 222 -15.37 -16.31 14.55
N ALA A 223 -15.11 -17.62 14.64
CA ALA A 223 -14.29 -18.24 15.68
C ALA A 223 -12.78 -18.20 15.38
N ASP A 224 -12.40 -17.95 14.12
CA ASP A 224 -11.00 -17.81 13.71
C ASP A 224 -10.37 -16.55 14.33
N SER A 225 -9.27 -16.75 15.04
CA SER A 225 -8.52 -15.66 15.70
C SER A 225 -7.49 -15.01 14.80
N ARG A 226 -7.22 -15.56 13.61
CA ARG A 226 -6.20 -15.05 12.70
C ARG A 226 -6.47 -13.61 12.27
N VAL A 227 -5.38 -12.89 12.04
CA VAL A 227 -5.40 -11.50 11.57
C VAL A 227 -5.01 -11.49 10.10
N VAL A 228 -5.83 -10.87 9.27
CA VAL A 228 -5.54 -10.57 7.87
C VAL A 228 -4.60 -9.36 7.83
N PHE A 229 -3.52 -9.50 7.06
CA PHE A 229 -2.57 -8.46 6.73
C PHE A 229 -2.55 -8.24 5.21
N ASP A 230 -3.15 -7.14 4.79
CA ASP A 230 -3.28 -6.73 3.39
C ASP A 230 -2.63 -5.36 3.20
N LEU A 231 -1.53 -5.32 2.44
CA LEU A 231 -0.74 -4.13 2.16
C LEU A 231 -1.25 -3.33 0.94
N VAL A 232 -2.16 -3.87 0.14
CA VAL A 232 -2.54 -3.29 -1.17
C VAL A 232 -4.01 -2.92 -1.29
N LEU A 233 -4.78 -3.02 -0.21
CA LEU A 233 -6.13 -2.48 -0.12
C LEU A 233 -6.32 -1.06 -0.72
N PRO A 234 -5.36 -0.12 -0.62
CA PRO A 234 -5.46 1.17 -1.30
C PRO A 234 -5.58 1.10 -2.83
N GLN A 235 -5.05 0.07 -3.50
CA GLN A 235 -5.16 -0.13 -4.96
C GLN A 235 -6.63 -0.11 -5.43
N ILE A 236 -7.55 -0.57 -4.58
CA ILE A 236 -8.99 -0.61 -4.85
C ILE A 236 -9.76 0.47 -4.05
N GLY A 237 -9.05 1.45 -3.50
CA GLY A 237 -9.62 2.59 -2.77
C GLY A 237 -10.01 2.30 -1.33
N GLY A 238 -9.52 1.20 -0.74
CA GLY A 238 -9.82 0.83 0.65
C GLY A 238 -8.77 1.28 1.65
N ARG A 239 -9.13 1.17 2.93
CA ARG A 239 -8.28 1.43 4.10
C ARG A 239 -8.62 0.46 5.23
N GLY A 240 -7.65 0.21 6.11
CA GLY A 240 -7.85 -0.55 7.33
C GLY A 240 -8.87 0.08 8.27
N GLY A 241 -9.30 -0.68 9.28
CA GLY A 241 -10.26 -0.23 10.28
C GLY A 241 -9.73 0.94 11.11
N GLY A 242 -8.42 1.09 11.27
CA GLY A 242 -7.76 2.22 11.91
C GLY A 242 -7.51 3.42 10.97
N SER A 243 -8.02 3.36 9.74
CA SER A 243 -7.80 4.34 8.65
C SER A 243 -6.37 4.35 8.08
N GLU A 244 -5.57 3.32 8.30
CA GLU A 244 -4.25 3.16 7.69
C GLU A 244 -4.33 2.86 6.18
N PRO A 245 -3.26 3.13 5.42
CA PRO A 245 -3.14 2.72 4.01
C PRO A 245 -2.83 1.22 3.84
N PHE A 246 -3.30 0.38 4.76
CA PHE A 246 -3.24 -1.07 4.73
C PHE A 246 -4.34 -1.60 5.65
N ALA A 247 -4.64 -2.90 5.59
CA ALA A 247 -5.51 -3.55 6.55
C ALA A 247 -4.71 -4.52 7.45
N LEU A 248 -4.99 -4.44 8.75
CA LEU A 248 -4.50 -5.36 9.76
C LEU A 248 -5.66 -5.66 10.73
N GLU A 249 -6.51 -6.61 10.36
CA GLU A 249 -7.81 -6.82 11.02
C GLU A 249 -8.09 -8.31 11.23
N ARG A 250 -8.94 -8.65 12.21
CA ARG A 250 -9.45 -10.03 12.33
C ARG A 250 -10.09 -10.47 11.02
N ALA A 251 -9.95 -11.74 10.63
CA ALA A 251 -10.48 -12.26 9.37
C ALA A 251 -11.95 -11.85 9.12
N ILE A 252 -12.85 -12.11 10.08
CA ILE A 252 -14.25 -11.69 9.97
C ILE A 252 -14.43 -10.18 9.74
N VAL A 253 -13.68 -9.35 10.46
CA VAL A 253 -13.76 -7.89 10.34
C VAL A 253 -13.24 -7.43 8.98
N TYR A 254 -12.17 -8.06 8.49
CA TYR A 254 -11.62 -7.76 7.17
C TYR A 254 -12.64 -8.03 6.08
N HIS A 255 -13.15 -9.26 5.98
CA HIS A 255 -14.10 -9.66 4.92
C HIS A 255 -15.41 -8.88 5.01
N GLU A 256 -16.06 -8.85 6.18
CA GLU A 256 -17.41 -8.27 6.29
C GLU A 256 -17.46 -6.74 6.34
N LYS A 257 -16.38 -6.07 6.78
CA LYS A 257 -16.41 -4.63 7.08
C LYS A 257 -15.35 -3.81 6.37
N VAL A 258 -14.24 -4.41 5.95
CA VAL A 258 -13.15 -3.68 5.29
C VAL A 258 -13.20 -3.93 3.79
N LEU A 259 -12.98 -5.17 3.35
CA LEU A 259 -12.98 -5.55 1.94
C LEU A 259 -14.35 -5.34 1.31
N ALA A 260 -15.43 -5.77 1.97
CA ALA A 260 -16.81 -5.57 1.50
C ALA A 260 -17.20 -4.10 1.24
N LYS A 261 -16.44 -3.10 1.70
CA LYS A 261 -16.71 -1.69 1.33
C LYS A 261 -16.23 -1.34 -0.08
N VAL A 262 -15.23 -2.05 -0.58
CA VAL A 262 -14.48 -1.68 -1.78
C VAL A 262 -14.39 -2.79 -2.82
N ALA A 263 -14.81 -4.01 -2.49
CA ALA A 263 -14.93 -5.10 -3.44
C ALA A 263 -16.11 -6.03 -3.10
N ASP A 264 -16.55 -6.78 -4.10
CA ASP A 264 -17.35 -7.99 -3.94
C ASP A 264 -16.41 -9.20 -3.97
N GLU A 265 -16.66 -10.19 -3.12
CA GLU A 265 -15.92 -11.45 -3.07
C GLU A 265 -16.70 -12.52 -3.86
N PHE A 266 -16.02 -13.32 -4.69
CA PHE A 266 -16.69 -14.35 -5.48
C PHE A 266 -16.80 -15.70 -4.77
N GLU A 267 -15.77 -16.09 -4.02
CA GLU A 267 -15.65 -17.41 -3.40
C GLU A 267 -15.01 -17.31 -2.01
N ARG A 268 -14.77 -18.46 -1.35
CA ARG A 268 -13.89 -18.50 -0.19
C ARG A 268 -12.45 -18.32 -0.66
N TYR A 269 -11.62 -17.70 0.16
CA TYR A 269 -10.20 -17.64 -0.12
C TYR A 269 -9.55 -19.03 -0.05
N ASP A 270 -8.57 -19.26 -0.91
CA ASP A 270 -7.70 -20.43 -0.88
C ASP A 270 -6.44 -20.11 -0.08
N LEU A 271 -5.97 -21.10 0.70
CA LEU A 271 -4.65 -21.03 1.32
C LEU A 271 -3.62 -21.49 0.29
N SER A 272 -2.81 -20.56 -0.18
CA SER A 272 -1.69 -20.89 -1.06
C SER A 272 -0.43 -21.21 -0.23
N GLY A 273 0.56 -21.79 -0.90
CA GLY A 273 1.86 -22.06 -0.30
C GLY A 273 2.64 -20.77 -0.01
N LYS A 274 3.95 -20.80 -0.22
CA LYS A 274 4.75 -19.58 -0.20
C LYS A 274 4.68 -18.90 -1.57
N ILE A 275 4.53 -17.57 -1.59
CA ILE A 275 4.63 -16.78 -2.83
C ILE A 275 6.03 -16.98 -3.42
N ARG A 276 6.07 -17.34 -4.70
CA ARG A 276 7.28 -17.48 -5.50
C ARG A 276 7.14 -16.63 -6.76
N ILE A 277 7.84 -15.51 -6.79
CA ILE A 277 7.90 -14.64 -7.98
C ILE A 277 8.93 -15.24 -8.93
N ALA A 278 8.48 -15.68 -10.10
CA ALA A 278 9.32 -16.29 -11.12
C ALA A 278 10.04 -15.23 -11.96
N GLU A 279 9.35 -14.13 -12.28
CA GLU A 279 9.87 -13.08 -13.13
C GLU A 279 10.96 -12.27 -12.41
N GLU A 280 12.13 -12.19 -13.04
CA GLU A 280 13.33 -11.61 -12.42
C GLU A 280 13.24 -10.08 -12.25
N ASP A 281 12.54 -9.42 -13.16
CA ASP A 281 12.25 -7.99 -13.16
C ASP A 281 11.36 -7.57 -11.98
N ILE A 282 10.47 -8.44 -11.49
CA ILE A 282 9.69 -8.22 -10.26
C ILE A 282 10.45 -8.71 -9.02
N ARG A 283 11.10 -9.87 -9.12
CA ARG A 283 11.80 -10.51 -8.00
C ARG A 283 12.98 -9.68 -7.47
N ARG A 284 13.74 -9.03 -8.37
CA ARG A 284 14.92 -8.23 -7.99
C ARG A 284 14.53 -6.99 -7.17
N PRO A 285 13.59 -6.13 -7.60
CA PRO A 285 13.02 -5.08 -6.75
C PRO A 285 12.52 -5.61 -5.41
N GLY A 286 11.79 -6.73 -5.41
CA GLY A 286 11.30 -7.35 -4.17
C GLY A 286 12.41 -7.71 -3.19
N LYS A 287 13.52 -8.31 -3.67
CA LYS A 287 14.69 -8.60 -2.83
C LYS A 287 15.36 -7.33 -2.29
N ALA A 288 15.47 -6.29 -3.11
CA ALA A 288 16.03 -5.02 -2.67
C ALA A 288 15.17 -4.38 -1.57
N LEU A 289 13.84 -4.42 -1.73
CA LEU A 289 12.89 -3.93 -0.75
C LEU A 289 12.95 -4.73 0.56
N VAL A 290 13.03 -6.07 0.50
CA VAL A 290 13.26 -6.93 1.68
C VAL A 290 14.54 -6.54 2.43
N ALA A 291 15.64 -6.30 1.71
CA ALA A 291 16.90 -5.90 2.33
C ALA A 291 16.79 -4.56 3.08
N LEU A 292 16.11 -3.56 2.50
CA LEU A 292 15.85 -2.27 3.16
C LEU A 292 15.01 -2.43 4.43
N VAL A 293 13.99 -3.29 4.37
CA VAL A 293 13.10 -3.54 5.52
C VAL A 293 13.84 -4.28 6.64
N LEU A 294 14.64 -5.31 6.31
CA LEU A 294 15.42 -6.06 7.31
C LEU A 294 16.51 -5.19 7.96
N ASP A 295 17.18 -4.35 7.19
CA ASP A 295 18.13 -3.35 7.71
C ASP A 295 17.44 -2.39 8.70
N ARG A 296 16.21 -1.94 8.37
CA ARG A 296 15.41 -1.12 9.27
C ARG A 296 15.01 -1.86 10.54
N ILE A 297 14.55 -3.10 10.44
CA ILE A 297 14.17 -3.94 11.60
C ILE A 297 15.37 -4.13 12.54
N ALA A 298 16.54 -4.42 12.00
CA ALA A 298 17.74 -4.61 12.81
C ALA A 298 18.15 -3.33 13.55
N ARG A 299 18.02 -2.15 12.93
CA ARG A 299 18.19 -0.86 13.61
C ARG A 299 17.21 -0.70 14.77
N ILE A 300 15.93 -1.03 14.58
CA ILE A 300 14.92 -0.97 15.63
C ILE A 300 15.27 -1.94 16.77
N ALA A 301 15.74 -3.14 16.45
CA ALA A 301 16.12 -4.14 17.45
C ALA A 301 17.28 -3.69 18.36
N VAL A 302 18.14 -2.78 17.91
CA VAL A 302 19.20 -2.16 18.74
C VAL A 302 18.79 -0.80 19.33
N GLY A 303 17.50 -0.45 19.29
CA GLY A 303 16.93 0.74 19.92
C GLY A 303 16.85 1.99 19.04
N GLN A 304 17.18 1.93 17.75
CA GLN A 304 17.06 3.07 16.82
C GLN A 304 15.64 3.20 16.26
N ASP A 305 14.69 3.40 17.17
CA ASP A 305 13.25 3.28 16.94
C ASP A 305 12.55 4.63 16.62
N HIS A 306 13.27 5.53 15.95
CA HIS A 306 12.83 6.91 15.68
C HIS A 306 12.21 7.02 14.29
N PHE A 307 10.99 6.50 14.10
CA PHE A 307 10.23 6.64 12.85
C PHE A 307 8.75 6.86 13.07
N CYS A 308 8.08 7.42 12.06
CA CYS A 308 6.64 7.61 12.08
C CYS A 308 5.91 6.27 12.05
N ARG A 309 5.17 5.95 13.12
CA ARG A 309 4.34 4.73 13.20
C ARG A 309 3.15 4.68 12.23
N TYR A 310 2.93 5.75 11.47
CA TYR A 310 1.87 5.83 10.48
C TYR A 310 2.40 5.70 9.05
N CYS A 311 3.41 6.49 8.69
CA CYS A 311 3.94 6.52 7.32
C CYS A 311 5.33 5.88 7.17
N GLY A 312 5.93 5.33 8.22
CA GLY A 312 7.23 4.66 8.18
C GLY A 312 8.46 5.57 8.11
N LYS A 313 8.29 6.87 7.85
CA LYS A 313 9.40 7.83 7.69
C LYS A 313 10.35 7.86 8.89
N ASP A 314 11.64 7.78 8.62
CA ASP A 314 12.74 7.83 9.60
C ASP A 314 13.03 9.24 10.14
N GLY A 315 13.79 9.31 11.25
CA GLY A 315 14.31 10.55 11.81
C GLY A 315 13.24 11.42 12.48
N VAL A 316 12.15 10.80 12.95
CA VAL A 316 11.05 11.52 13.58
C VAL A 316 11.35 11.72 15.06
N GLU A 317 11.28 12.97 15.52
CA GLU A 317 11.55 13.34 16.91
C GLU A 317 10.28 13.54 17.74
N THR A 318 9.16 13.84 17.08
CA THR A 318 7.90 14.12 17.76
C THR A 318 7.29 12.84 18.31
N ARG A 319 7.15 12.77 19.63
CA ARG A 319 6.57 11.64 20.36
C ARG A 319 5.11 11.90 20.74
N CYS A 320 4.33 10.84 20.82
CA CYS A 320 3.00 10.89 21.42
C CYS A 320 3.08 11.45 22.84
N SER A 321 2.27 12.46 23.13
CA SER A 321 2.30 13.17 24.40
C SER A 321 1.84 12.32 25.59
N LYS A 322 1.06 11.26 25.34
CA LYS A 322 0.55 10.34 26.37
C LYS A 322 1.56 9.22 26.69
N CYS A 323 1.80 8.29 25.77
CA CYS A 323 2.67 7.13 26.04
C CYS A 323 4.17 7.43 26.00
N LYS A 324 4.59 8.54 25.37
CA LYS A 324 6.00 8.95 25.15
C LYS A 324 6.87 7.93 24.40
N LYS A 325 6.26 6.87 23.84
CA LYS A 325 6.95 5.76 23.14
C LYS A 325 6.81 5.84 21.62
N ALA A 326 5.60 6.13 21.13
CA ALA A 326 5.33 6.17 19.69
C ALA A 326 5.76 7.52 19.08
N PHE A 327 6.37 7.47 17.90
CA PHE A 327 6.78 8.65 17.14
C PHE A 327 5.85 8.86 15.94
N PHE A 328 5.52 10.12 15.64
CA PHE A 328 4.67 10.50 14.52
C PHE A 328 5.19 11.78 13.87
N CYS A 329 5.17 11.86 12.54
CA CYS A 329 5.24 13.16 11.88
C CYS A 329 4.04 14.02 12.31
N SER A 330 4.21 15.34 12.37
CA SER A 330 3.15 16.27 12.77
C SER A 330 1.88 16.10 11.92
N SER A 331 2.03 15.90 10.61
CA SER A 331 0.91 15.65 9.68
C SER A 331 0.26 14.28 9.82
N CYS A 332 0.99 13.31 10.39
CA CYS A 332 0.55 11.91 10.50
C CYS A 332 -0.09 11.59 11.85
N GLN A 333 0.17 12.38 12.89
CA GLN A 333 -0.34 12.12 14.23
C GLN A 333 -1.87 12.02 14.27
N ALA A 334 -2.58 12.94 13.60
CA ALA A 334 -4.04 12.92 13.54
C ALA A 334 -4.58 11.73 12.73
N LEU A 335 -3.91 11.37 11.63
CA LEU A 335 -4.30 10.26 10.76
C LEU A 335 -4.14 8.91 11.48
N GLY A 336 -3.00 8.70 12.13
CA GLY A 336 -2.70 7.48 12.89
C GLY A 336 -3.40 7.39 14.26
N TRP A 337 -4.03 8.48 14.73
CA TRP A 337 -4.62 8.53 16.06
C TRP A 337 -5.73 7.50 16.27
N LYS A 338 -6.55 7.23 15.23
CA LYS A 338 -7.69 6.31 15.34
C LYS A 338 -7.26 4.91 15.77
N TYR A 339 -6.16 4.40 15.23
CA TYR A 339 -5.54 3.16 15.67
C TYR A 339 -4.75 3.34 16.96
N HIS A 340 -3.86 4.34 17.00
CA HIS A 340 -2.93 4.49 18.11
C HIS A 340 -3.64 4.62 19.46
N LYS A 341 -4.75 5.35 19.54
CA LYS A 341 -5.51 5.55 20.78
C LYS A 341 -5.97 4.25 21.45
N VAL A 342 -6.16 3.17 20.69
CA VAL A 342 -6.59 1.85 21.18
C VAL A 342 -5.49 1.19 22.02
N TRP A 343 -4.24 1.45 21.64
CA TRP A 343 -3.02 0.83 22.19
C TRP A 343 -2.12 1.84 22.91
N CYS A 344 -2.57 3.09 23.05
CA CYS A 344 -1.82 4.17 23.67
C CYS A 344 -1.95 4.08 25.19
N GLU A 345 -0.95 3.46 25.81
CA GLU A 345 -0.83 3.29 27.27
C GLU A 345 0.20 4.24 27.87
#